data_AF-A0A4V6T6F6-F1
#
_entry.id   AF-A0A4V6T6F6-F1
#
_cell.length_a   1.000
_cell.length_b   1.000
_cell.length_c   1.000
_cell.angle_alpha   90.00
_cell.angle_beta   90.00
_cell.angle_gamma   90.00
#
_symmetry.space_group_name_H-M   'P 1'
#
loop_
_entity.id
_entity.type
_entity.pdbx_description
1 polymer ?
#
loop_
_entity_poly.entity_id
_entity_poly.type
_entity_poly.pdbx_seq_one_letter_code
_entity_poly.pdbx_strand_id
1 'polypeptide(L)'
;MTLLSRLLMPHWPSIYGFALGLIAANLAGRIASNVWGEGTAVGDLVGVYTFGAMAAVAVAAGIWWGARRRRQEITGELLPIFVVATLFAVLVNPLIARVDYPTIDGIFSQTLIYFALLAVSGWVGFLIVMALGVDVYGRELKATQIAFEHKANPSRTAAAKA
;
A
#
# COMPACT_ATOMS: atom_id res chain seq x y z
N MET A 1 -1.60 1.21 -26.36
CA MET A 1 -2.42 1.03 -25.14
C MET A 1 -2.07 2.12 -24.15
N THR A 2 -3.00 3.01 -23.82
CA THR A 2 -2.77 4.17 -22.95
C THR A 2 -2.63 3.76 -21.47
N LEU A 3 -1.89 4.51 -20.67
CA LEU A 3 -1.71 4.29 -19.22
C LEU A 3 -3.07 4.18 -18.49
N LEU A 4 -4.04 4.98 -18.95
CA LEU A 4 -5.45 4.93 -18.59
C LEU A 4 -6.12 3.58 -18.88
N SER A 5 -5.86 2.95 -20.03
CA SER A 5 -6.43 1.64 -20.38
C SER A 5 -5.90 0.50 -19.51
N ARG A 6 -4.66 0.61 -18.99
CA ARG A 6 -4.11 -0.36 -18.02
C ARG A 6 -4.71 -0.19 -16.63
N LEU A 7 -4.97 1.05 -16.20
CA LEU A 7 -5.66 1.35 -14.95
C LEU A 7 -7.13 0.88 -14.93
N LEU A 8 -7.79 0.84 -16.09
CA LEU A 8 -9.23 0.55 -16.24
C LEU A 8 -9.58 -0.92 -16.57
N MET A 9 -8.60 -1.78 -16.94
CA MET A 9 -8.80 -3.23 -17.12
C MET A 9 -8.86 -3.96 -15.76
N PRO A 10 -9.34 -5.24 -15.64
CA PRO A 10 -9.93 -5.79 -14.40
C PRO A 10 -8.92 -6.05 -13.27
N HIS A 11 -8.42 -4.97 -12.68
CA HIS A 11 -7.65 -4.90 -11.42
C HIS A 11 -8.57 -4.47 -10.27
N TRP A 12 -9.89 -4.57 -10.52
CA TRP A 12 -10.98 -3.87 -9.84
C TRP A 12 -10.96 -4.02 -8.31
N PRO A 13 -10.68 -5.21 -7.74
CA PRO A 13 -10.69 -5.34 -6.29
C PRO A 13 -9.48 -4.70 -5.61
N SER A 14 -8.29 -4.69 -6.23
CA SER A 14 -7.07 -4.27 -5.55
C SER A 14 -6.87 -2.76 -5.63
N ILE A 15 -6.79 -2.16 -6.83
CA ILE A 15 -6.45 -0.73 -6.98
C ILE A 15 -7.50 0.16 -6.29
N TYR A 16 -8.76 -0.04 -6.63
CA TYR A 16 -9.86 0.76 -6.09
C TYR A 16 -10.13 0.42 -4.63
N GLY A 17 -9.95 -0.85 -4.22
CA GLY A 17 -10.13 -1.27 -2.83
C GLY A 17 -9.13 -0.60 -1.89
N PHE A 18 -7.84 -0.55 -2.25
CA PHE A 18 -6.83 0.12 -1.44
C PHE A 18 -7.00 1.64 -1.45
N ALA A 19 -7.29 2.24 -2.62
CA ALA A 19 -7.58 3.68 -2.70
C ALA A 19 -8.78 4.07 -1.81
N LEU A 20 -9.89 3.33 -1.94
CA LEU A 20 -11.10 3.53 -1.13
C LEU A 20 -10.80 3.29 0.35
N GLY A 21 -10.05 2.25 0.70
CA GLY A 21 -9.67 1.94 2.08
C GLY A 21 -8.87 3.07 2.72
N LEU A 22 -7.91 3.66 1.99
CA LEU A 22 -7.13 4.81 2.47
C LEU A 22 -8.00 6.05 2.66
N ILE A 23 -8.85 6.36 1.68
CA ILE A 23 -9.78 7.50 1.72
C ILE A 23 -10.75 7.35 2.88
N ALA A 24 -11.34 6.16 3.04
CA ALA A 24 -12.31 5.85 4.08
C ALA A 24 -11.68 5.89 5.47
N ALA A 25 -10.46 5.34 5.64
CA ALA A 25 -9.75 5.39 6.91
C ALA A 25 -9.53 6.83 7.36
N ASN A 26 -9.04 7.69 6.47
CA ASN A 26 -8.84 9.11 6.77
C ASN A 26 -10.17 9.83 7.07
N LEU A 27 -11.19 9.59 6.26
CA LEU A 27 -12.50 10.22 6.42
C LEU A 27 -13.15 9.84 7.75
N ALA A 28 -13.14 8.54 8.08
CA ALA A 28 -13.66 8.04 9.36
C ALA A 28 -12.93 8.67 10.54
N GLY A 29 -11.60 8.81 10.45
CA GLY A 29 -10.79 9.50 11.44
C GLY A 29 -11.19 10.96 11.65
N ARG A 30 -11.43 11.70 10.57
CA ARG A 30 -11.88 13.10 10.67
C ARG A 30 -13.28 13.24 11.26
N ILE A 31 -14.21 12.39 10.85
CA ILE A 31 -15.57 12.36 11.41
C ILE A 31 -15.50 12.04 12.91
N ALA A 32 -14.67 11.07 13.28
CA ALA A 32 -14.41 10.70 14.65
C ALA A 32 -13.85 11.89 15.46
N SER A 33 -12.79 12.54 14.99
CA SER A 33 -12.20 13.70 15.66
C SER A 33 -13.20 14.85 15.84
N ASN A 34 -14.10 15.06 14.88
CA ASN A 34 -15.17 16.07 14.98
C ASN A 34 -16.18 15.73 16.10
N VAL A 35 -16.48 14.45 16.32
CA VAL A 35 -17.41 14.00 17.37
C VAL A 35 -16.78 14.07 18.77
N TRP A 36 -15.51 13.67 18.89
CA TRP A 36 -14.82 13.55 20.19
C TRP A 36 -14.05 14.81 20.61
N GLY A 37 -13.91 15.79 19.72
CA GLY A 37 -13.25 17.08 19.98
C GLY A 37 -11.73 17.00 19.85
N GLU A 38 -11.17 17.91 19.05
CA GLU A 38 -9.72 18.06 18.90
C GLU A 38 -9.06 18.58 20.19
N GLY A 39 -7.84 18.11 20.48
CA GLY A 39 -7.09 18.49 21.69
C GLY A 39 -7.56 17.78 22.97
N THR A 40 -8.44 16.79 22.85
CA THR A 40 -8.78 15.86 23.95
C THR A 40 -7.93 14.59 23.86
N ALA A 41 -7.73 13.91 24.99
CA ALA A 41 -7.01 12.62 25.00
C ALA A 41 -7.67 11.57 24.07
N VAL A 42 -8.99 11.62 23.92
CA VAL A 42 -9.73 10.73 23.00
C VAL A 42 -9.50 11.15 21.54
N GLY A 43 -9.55 12.44 21.23
CA GLY A 43 -9.25 12.98 19.90
C GLY A 43 -7.83 12.65 19.43
N ASP A 44 -6.84 12.72 20.33
CA ASP A 44 -5.46 12.36 20.04
C ASP A 44 -5.32 10.87 19.70
N LEU A 45 -6.00 9.99 20.47
CA LEU A 45 -6.04 8.56 20.17
C LEU A 45 -6.69 8.28 18.81
N VAL A 46 -7.79 8.97 18.49
CA VAL A 46 -8.44 8.86 17.17
C VAL A 46 -7.47 9.23 16.05
N GLY A 47 -6.70 10.30 16.21
CA GLY A 47 -5.66 10.70 15.26
C GLY A 47 -4.61 9.61 15.06
N VAL A 48 -4.08 9.05 16.14
CA VAL A 48 -3.10 7.95 16.12
C VAL A 48 -3.67 6.72 15.39
N TYR A 49 -4.87 6.29 15.74
CA TYR A 49 -5.51 5.12 15.11
C TYR A 49 -5.82 5.35 13.63
N THR A 50 -6.16 6.58 13.25
CA THR A 50 -6.39 6.94 11.85
C THR A 50 -5.10 6.84 11.03
N PHE A 51 -4.01 7.42 11.53
CA PHE A 51 -2.68 7.29 10.92
C PHE A 51 -2.26 5.82 10.83
N GLY A 52 -2.45 5.06 11.91
CA GLY A 52 -2.16 3.63 11.96
C GLY A 52 -2.98 2.82 10.95
N ALA A 53 -4.27 3.11 10.80
CA ALA A 53 -5.14 2.45 9.83
C ALA A 53 -4.69 2.72 8.38
N MET A 54 -4.37 3.97 8.05
CA MET A 54 -3.83 4.31 6.73
C MET A 54 -2.51 3.60 6.46
N ALA A 55 -1.60 3.59 7.44
CA ALA A 55 -0.32 2.88 7.35
C ALA A 55 -0.54 1.38 7.13
N ALA A 56 -1.45 0.75 7.87
CA ALA A 56 -1.76 -0.68 7.74
C ALA A 56 -2.29 -1.03 6.34
N VAL A 57 -3.20 -0.21 5.79
CA VAL A 57 -3.72 -0.38 4.43
C VAL A 57 -2.60 -0.22 3.39
N ALA A 58 -1.71 0.75 3.56
CA ALA A 58 -0.55 0.95 2.68
C ALA A 58 0.44 -0.22 2.76
N VAL A 59 0.73 -0.74 3.96
CA VAL A 59 1.56 -1.95 4.15
C VAL A 59 0.92 -3.14 3.44
N ALA A 60 -0.38 -3.35 3.62
CA ALA A 60 -1.11 -4.43 2.97
C ALA A 60 -1.07 -4.32 1.44
N ALA A 61 -1.15 -3.11 0.89
CA ALA A 61 -0.94 -2.84 -0.53
C ALA A 61 0.50 -3.21 -0.94
N GLY A 62 1.51 -2.75 -0.20
CA GLY A 62 2.91 -3.09 -0.44
C GLY A 62 3.16 -4.60 -0.50
N ILE A 63 2.56 -5.35 0.43
CA ILE A 63 2.62 -6.82 0.47
C ILE A 63 1.91 -7.42 -0.75
N TRP A 64 0.67 -6.98 -1.02
CA TRP A 64 -0.16 -7.52 -2.09
C TRP A 64 0.50 -7.42 -3.47
N TRP A 65 1.06 -6.24 -3.78
CA TRP A 65 1.78 -6.02 -5.02
C TRP A 65 3.17 -6.66 -5.01
N GLY A 66 3.92 -6.55 -3.91
CA GLY A 66 5.24 -7.17 -3.78
C GLY A 66 5.23 -8.68 -4.01
N ALA A 67 4.16 -9.35 -3.58
CA ALA A 67 4.01 -10.79 -3.76
C ALA A 67 3.63 -11.18 -5.21
N ARG A 68 2.98 -10.30 -5.98
CA ARG A 68 2.38 -10.65 -7.27
C ARG A 68 3.04 -10.05 -8.49
N ARG A 69 3.72 -8.90 -8.36
CA ARG A 69 4.14 -8.06 -9.49
C ARG A 69 5.65 -7.84 -9.50
N ARG A 70 6.20 -7.52 -10.67
CA ARG A 70 7.61 -7.15 -10.82
C ARG A 70 7.84 -5.74 -10.29
N ARG A 71 9.02 -5.46 -9.71
CA ARG A 71 9.34 -4.19 -9.04
C ARG A 71 9.01 -2.95 -9.88
N GLN A 72 9.28 -3.00 -11.17
CA GLN A 72 9.05 -1.90 -12.12
C GLN A 72 7.57 -1.58 -12.33
N GLU A 73 6.68 -2.56 -12.16
CA GLU A 73 5.23 -2.39 -12.32
C GLU A 73 4.60 -1.81 -11.06
N ILE A 74 5.19 -2.09 -9.89
CA ILE A 74 4.66 -1.67 -8.58
C ILE A 74 4.65 -0.15 -8.46
N THR A 75 5.77 0.50 -8.80
CA THR A 75 5.88 1.97 -8.70
C THR A 75 4.89 2.68 -9.63
N GLY A 76 4.66 2.15 -10.83
CA GLY A 76 3.75 2.74 -11.80
C GLY A 76 2.27 2.70 -11.39
N GLU A 77 1.87 1.73 -10.55
CA GLU A 77 0.47 1.55 -10.13
C GLU A 77 0.19 2.09 -8.72
N LEU A 78 1.09 1.87 -7.75
CA LEU A 78 0.89 2.32 -6.37
C LEU A 78 1.08 3.83 -6.19
N LEU A 79 2.03 4.43 -6.92
CA LEU A 79 2.32 5.86 -6.79
C LEU A 79 1.10 6.73 -7.14
N PRO A 80 0.39 6.52 -8.28
CA PRO A 80 -0.85 7.24 -8.55
C PRO A 80 -1.92 7.05 -7.48
N ILE A 81 -2.05 5.85 -6.91
CA ILE A 81 -3.02 5.57 -5.84
C ILE A 81 -2.70 6.41 -4.60
N PHE A 82 -1.44 6.43 -4.18
CA PHE A 82 -1.03 7.23 -3.02
C PHE A 82 -1.21 8.72 -3.27
N VAL A 83 -0.86 9.22 -4.46
CA VAL A 83 -1.11 10.62 -4.81
C VAL A 83 -2.61 10.94 -4.75
N VAL A 84 -3.46 10.14 -5.38
CA VAL A 84 -4.91 10.37 -5.37
C VAL A 84 -5.47 10.28 -3.96
N ALA A 85 -5.12 9.26 -3.18
CA ALA A 85 -5.58 9.10 -1.82
C ALA A 85 -5.14 10.25 -0.92
N THR A 86 -3.89 10.71 -1.04
CA THR A 86 -3.37 11.88 -0.32
C THR A 86 -4.15 13.15 -0.68
N LEU A 87 -4.31 13.44 -1.98
CA LEU A 87 -5.04 14.63 -2.42
C LEU A 87 -6.49 14.59 -1.94
N PHE A 88 -7.13 13.43 -1.96
CA PHE A 88 -8.48 13.27 -1.44
C PHE A 88 -8.54 13.49 0.08
N ALA A 89 -7.58 12.94 0.82
CA ALA A 89 -7.48 13.09 2.28
C ALA A 89 -7.25 14.55 2.74
N VAL A 90 -6.54 15.35 1.93
CA VAL A 90 -6.23 16.75 2.26
C VAL A 90 -7.28 17.71 1.71
N LEU A 91 -7.76 17.50 0.48
CA LEU A 91 -8.61 18.48 -0.21
C LEU A 91 -10.10 18.20 -0.11
N VAL A 92 -10.50 16.92 -0.05
CA VAL A 92 -11.90 16.51 -0.17
C VAL A 92 -12.47 16.04 1.17
N ASN A 93 -11.73 15.19 1.90
CA ASN A 93 -12.18 14.65 3.17
C ASN A 93 -12.54 15.71 4.22
N PRO A 94 -11.82 16.85 4.37
CA PRO A 94 -12.24 17.90 5.29
C PRO A 94 -13.64 18.45 5.00
N LEU A 95 -13.97 18.62 3.71
CA LEU A 95 -15.29 19.11 3.27
C LEU A 95 -16.39 18.12 3.63
N ILE A 96 -16.16 16.83 3.40
CA ILE A 96 -17.13 15.78 3.71
C ILE A 96 -17.32 15.64 5.22
N ALA A 97 -16.24 15.68 5.99
CA ALA A 97 -16.26 15.56 7.44
C ALA A 97 -16.78 16.82 8.16
N ARG A 98 -16.97 17.93 7.42
CA ARG A 98 -17.39 19.24 7.94
C ARG A 98 -16.48 19.73 9.09
N VAL A 99 -15.19 19.53 8.91
CA VAL A 99 -14.15 20.05 9.80
C VAL A 99 -13.50 21.30 9.19
N ASP A 100 -12.78 22.06 10.00
CA ASP A 100 -12.08 23.25 9.53
C ASP A 100 -11.13 22.91 8.37
N TYR A 101 -11.24 23.69 7.30
CA TYR A 101 -10.42 23.48 6.12
C TYR A 101 -8.99 23.95 6.40
N PRO A 102 -7.96 23.18 6.04
CA PRO A 102 -6.58 23.58 6.29
C PRO A 102 -6.22 24.87 5.55
N THR A 103 -5.35 25.67 6.17
CA THR A 103 -4.68 26.79 5.50
C THR A 103 -3.82 26.29 4.34
N ILE A 104 -3.39 27.19 3.44
CA ILE A 104 -2.55 26.83 2.29
C ILE A 104 -1.27 26.10 2.74
N ASP A 105 -0.56 26.62 3.74
CA ASP A 105 0.64 25.98 4.30
C ASP A 105 0.30 24.62 4.95
N GLY A 106 -0.88 24.52 5.57
CA GLY A 106 -1.42 23.28 6.10
C GLY A 106 -1.67 22.24 5.02
N ILE A 107 -2.20 22.62 3.86
CA ILE A 107 -2.41 21.74 2.71
C ILE A 107 -1.07 21.17 2.23
N PHE A 108 -0.06 22.02 2.02
CA PHE A 108 1.26 21.56 1.59
C PHE A 108 1.90 20.62 2.60
N SER A 109 1.86 20.98 3.89
CA SER A 109 2.44 20.17 4.96
C SER A 109 1.72 18.82 5.11
N GLN A 110 0.38 18.81 5.15
CA GLN A 110 -0.41 17.59 5.26
C GLN A 110 -0.24 16.69 4.04
N THR A 111 -0.13 17.27 2.83
CA THR A 111 0.11 16.51 1.60
C THR A 111 1.43 15.75 1.69
N LEU A 112 2.52 16.43 2.09
CA LEU A 112 3.82 15.80 2.24
C LEU A 112 3.81 14.71 3.32
N ILE A 113 3.20 14.99 4.48
CA ILE A 113 3.14 14.05 5.61
C ILE A 113 2.35 12.79 5.23
N TYR A 114 1.14 12.95 4.70
CA TYR A 114 0.32 11.80 4.31
C TYR A 114 0.94 11.03 3.15
N PHE A 115 1.49 11.72 2.14
CA PHE A 115 2.16 11.03 1.05
C PHE A 115 3.38 10.23 1.54
N ALA A 116 4.22 10.84 2.39
CA ALA A 116 5.38 10.17 2.97
C ALA A 116 4.97 8.97 3.82
N LEU A 117 3.93 9.09 4.64
CA LEU A 117 3.35 7.99 5.39
C LEU A 117 2.99 6.82 4.47
N LEU A 118 2.18 7.07 3.44
CA LEU A 118 1.73 6.02 2.51
C LEU A 118 2.92 5.38 1.77
N ALA A 119 3.84 6.20 1.26
CA ALA A 119 5.01 5.74 0.52
C ALA A 119 5.92 4.86 1.39
N VAL A 120 6.23 5.31 2.62
CA VAL A 120 7.08 4.58 3.56
C VAL A 120 6.39 3.30 4.02
N SER A 121 5.11 3.36 4.39
CA SER A 121 4.35 2.17 4.80
C SER A 121 4.22 1.14 3.67
N GLY A 122 3.92 1.59 2.45
CA GLY A 122 3.91 0.71 1.27
C GLY A 122 5.27 0.09 0.99
N TRP A 123 6.35 0.86 1.13
CA TRP A 123 7.71 0.37 1.00
C TRP A 123 8.04 -0.69 2.06
N VAL A 124 7.65 -0.47 3.32
CA VAL A 124 7.81 -1.45 4.41
C VAL A 124 7.08 -2.76 4.08
N GLY A 125 5.84 -2.68 3.59
CA GLY A 125 5.09 -3.86 3.14
C GLY A 125 5.80 -4.63 2.02
N PHE A 126 6.39 -3.91 1.07
CA PHE A 126 7.19 -4.51 0.02
C PHE A 126 8.49 -5.17 0.55
N LEU A 127 9.19 -4.53 1.49
CA LEU A 127 10.38 -5.07 2.13
C LEU A 127 10.08 -6.36 2.91
N ILE A 128 8.93 -6.46 3.57
CA ILE A 128 8.49 -7.69 4.24
C ILE A 128 8.45 -8.85 3.25
N VAL A 129 7.86 -8.66 2.07
CA VAL A 129 7.78 -9.71 1.05
C VAL A 129 9.15 -10.11 0.51
N MET A 130 10.02 -9.12 0.30
CA MET A 130 11.39 -9.35 -0.13
C MET A 130 12.20 -10.14 0.90
N ALA A 131 12.08 -9.78 2.19
CA ALA A 131 12.75 -10.46 3.28
C ALA A 131 12.31 -11.93 3.43
N LEU A 132 11.02 -12.21 3.18
CA LEU A 132 10.49 -13.58 3.16
C LEU A 132 10.86 -14.36 1.89
N GLY A 133 11.44 -13.70 0.88
CA GLY A 133 11.76 -14.30 -0.42
C GLY A 133 10.53 -14.88 -1.13
N VAL A 134 9.38 -14.23 -0.93
CA VAL A 134 8.10 -14.56 -1.59
C VAL A 134 7.84 -13.60 -2.75
N ASP A 135 8.73 -12.64 -3.01
CA ASP A 135 8.67 -11.79 -4.19
C ASP A 135 8.94 -12.59 -5.48
N VAL A 136 8.61 -12.00 -6.62
CA VAL A 136 8.81 -12.65 -7.93
C VAL A 136 10.26 -13.09 -8.11
N TYR A 137 11.21 -12.25 -7.71
CA TYR A 137 12.64 -12.54 -7.81
C TYR A 137 13.07 -13.67 -6.86
N GLY A 138 12.62 -13.66 -5.60
CA GLY A 138 12.88 -14.76 -4.66
C GLY A 138 12.33 -16.10 -5.13
N ARG A 139 11.18 -16.11 -5.81
CA ARG A 139 10.63 -17.32 -6.46
C ARG A 139 11.45 -17.78 -7.65
N GLU A 140 11.88 -16.86 -8.50
CA GLU A 140 12.74 -17.14 -9.66
C GLU A 140 14.10 -17.75 -9.21
N LEU A 141 14.71 -17.20 -8.14
CA LEU A 141 15.93 -17.75 -7.55
C LEU A 141 15.74 -19.18 -7.00
N LYS A 142 14.67 -19.41 -6.22
CA LYS A 142 14.36 -20.75 -5.69
C LYS A 142 14.11 -21.77 -6.80
N ALA A 143 13.37 -21.39 -7.84
CA ALA A 143 13.13 -22.26 -9.00
C ALA A 143 14.43 -22.61 -9.74
N THR A 144 15.33 -21.64 -9.87
CA THR A 144 16.63 -21.85 -10.52
C THR A 144 17.54 -22.74 -9.68
N GLN A 145 17.56 -22.56 -8.35
CA GLN A 145 18.28 -23.44 -7.43
C GLN A 145 17.82 -24.89 -7.54
N ILE A 146 16.50 -25.14 -7.52
CA ILE A 146 15.92 -26.49 -7.67
C ILE A 146 16.32 -27.10 -9.03
N ALA A 147 16.28 -26.31 -10.10
CA ALA A 147 16.70 -26.76 -11.42
C ALA A 147 18.19 -27.13 -11.49
N PHE A 148 19.06 -26.39 -10.79
CA PHE A 148 20.48 -26.71 -10.69
C PHE A 148 20.74 -27.94 -9.80
N GLU A 149 20.09 -28.06 -8.65
CA GLU A 149 20.19 -29.25 -7.79
C GLU A 149 19.76 -30.52 -8.54
N HIS A 150 18.70 -30.42 -9.34
CA HIS A 150 18.22 -31.54 -10.14
C HIS A 150 19.21 -31.94 -11.25
N LYS A 151 19.90 -30.98 -11.88
CA LYS A 151 20.95 -31.25 -12.88
C LYS A 151 22.25 -31.76 -12.26
N ALA A 152 22.59 -31.31 -11.05
CA ALA A 152 23.82 -31.68 -10.37
C ALA A 152 23.78 -33.09 -9.76
N ASN A 153 22.59 -33.66 -9.50
CA ASN A 153 22.46 -34.97 -8.86
C ASN A 153 21.49 -35.93 -9.58
N PRO A 154 21.82 -36.38 -10.82
CA PRO A 154 20.94 -37.23 -11.63
C PRO A 154 20.71 -38.63 -11.03
N SER A 155 21.60 -39.10 -10.14
CA SER A 155 21.54 -40.43 -9.51
C SER A 155 20.37 -40.58 -8.53
N ARG A 156 19.94 -39.50 -7.85
CA ARG A 156 18.75 -39.52 -6.96
C ARG A 156 17.45 -39.71 -7.73
N THR A 157 17.36 -39.25 -8.98
CA THR A 157 16.15 -39.38 -9.80
C THR A 157 16.03 -40.77 -10.42
N ALA A 158 17.16 -41.42 -10.73
CA ALA A 158 17.19 -42.79 -11.20
C ALA A 158 16.79 -43.79 -10.09
N ALA A 159 17.22 -43.56 -8.85
CA ALA A 159 16.86 -44.39 -7.70
C ALA A 159 15.40 -44.26 -7.25
N ALA A 160 14.71 -43.17 -7.59
CA ALA A 160 13.28 -42.97 -7.30
C ALA A 160 12.34 -43.55 -8.37
N LYS A 161 12.90 -43.98 -9.51
CA LYS A 161 12.16 -44.62 -10.62
C LYS A 161 12.38 -46.14 -10.69
N ALA A 162 13.32 -46.69 -9.92
CA ALA A 162 13.57 -48.11 -9.75
C ALA A 162 12.79 -48.64 -8.54
#